data_AF-A0A024UES0-F1
#
_entry.id   AF-A0A024UES0-F1
#
_cell.length_a   1.000
_cell.length_b   1.000
_cell.length_c   1.000
_cell.angle_alpha   90.00
_cell.angle_beta   90.00
_cell.angle_gamma   90.00
#
_symmetry.space_group_name_H-M   'P 1'
#
loop_
_entity.id
_entity.type
_entity.pdbx_description
1 polymer ?
#
loop_
_entity_poly.entity_id
_entity_poly.type
_entity_poly.pdbx_seq_one_letter_code
_entity_poly.pdbx_strand_id
1 'polypeptide(L)'
;MSSACGGSSSTACILRDIHAEVVDVHVASSTSPVYVVLVLPKVGPFVQALGTLPSHTVARTYSEWRQLYKTLLNVSNSTRRTACTCVLGSCPFWTMHLIVQSIPFPRKELFRWRRSPDLLQARKRALAHFVTTVVAKLQIYRPEIFDSSRTFSASSASNQSCCRFLRTLETFLGLDDDAIVRQFTSVSHKSRLQLTLEGWHSHRRNLFCLSASA
;
A
#
# COMPACT_ATOMS: atom_id res chain seq x y z
N MET A 1 -1.26 11.39 -26.33
CA MET A 1 0.02 11.25 -25.59
C MET A 1 -0.11 10.04 -24.68
N SER A 2 0.27 8.88 -25.21
CA SER A 2 0.16 7.58 -24.55
C SER A 2 1.37 7.42 -23.63
N SER A 3 1.14 7.43 -22.32
CA SER A 3 2.19 7.11 -21.35
C SER A 3 2.46 5.61 -21.43
N ALA A 4 3.58 5.24 -22.05
CA ALA A 4 4.03 3.86 -22.14
C ALA A 4 4.23 3.30 -20.72
N CYS A 5 3.51 2.24 -20.39
CA CYS A 5 3.75 1.47 -19.19
C CYS A 5 5.00 0.62 -19.46
N GLY A 6 6.14 1.05 -18.92
CA GLY A 6 7.36 0.24 -18.90
C GLY A 6 7.07 -1.13 -18.31
N GLY A 7 7.55 -2.18 -18.99
CA GLY A 7 7.32 -3.57 -18.61
C GLY A 7 7.85 -3.84 -17.21
N SER A 8 6.96 -4.15 -16.29
CA SER A 8 7.29 -4.80 -15.04
C SER A 8 6.59 -6.14 -15.04
N SER A 9 7.36 -7.18 -14.67
CA SER A 9 6.91 -8.53 -14.37
C SER A 9 5.56 -8.52 -13.65
N SER A 10 4.73 -9.55 -13.90
CA SER A 10 3.40 -9.72 -13.30
C SER A 10 3.48 -9.96 -11.79
N THR A 11 3.89 -8.95 -11.03
CA THR A 11 3.96 -8.98 -9.58
C THR A 11 2.58 -8.66 -9.02
N ALA A 12 2.11 -9.52 -8.11
CA ALA A 12 0.83 -9.34 -7.46
C ALA A 12 0.85 -8.05 -6.63
N CYS A 13 -0.19 -7.22 -6.74
CA CYS A 13 -0.33 -6.01 -5.93
C CYS A 13 -0.47 -6.38 -4.45
N ILE A 14 0.52 -5.98 -3.63
CA ILE A 14 0.56 -6.33 -2.20
C ILE A 14 -0.16 -5.34 -1.29
N LEU A 15 -0.78 -4.28 -1.84
CA LEU A 15 -1.42 -3.22 -1.06
C LEU A 15 -2.50 -3.72 -0.08
N ARG A 16 -3.09 -4.89 -0.36
CA ARG A 16 -4.07 -5.56 0.52
C ARG A 16 -3.43 -6.26 1.71
N ASP A 17 -2.18 -6.68 1.58
CA ASP A 17 -1.47 -7.53 2.53
C ASP A 17 -0.45 -6.70 3.33
N ILE A 18 -0.66 -5.40 3.47
CA ILE A 18 0.21 -4.50 4.24
C ILE A 18 -0.54 -3.67 5.29
N HIS A 19 0.23 -3.20 6.26
CA HIS A 19 -0.08 -2.10 7.16
C HIS A 19 0.85 -0.92 6.82
N ALA A 20 0.31 0.30 6.85
CA ALA A 20 1.11 1.51 6.61
C ALA A 20 0.77 2.56 7.67
N GLU A 21 1.80 3.18 8.25
CA GLU A 21 1.69 4.15 9.32
C GLU A 21 2.74 5.26 9.18
N VAL A 22 2.39 6.49 9.52
CA VAL A 22 3.35 7.59 9.58
C VAL A 22 4.02 7.62 10.97
N VAL A 23 5.23 7.09 11.04
CA VAL A 23 5.94 6.87 12.31
C VAL A 23 6.73 8.09 12.78
N ASP A 24 7.22 8.93 11.87
CA ASP A 24 8.05 10.07 12.25
C ASP A 24 7.98 11.26 11.27
N VAL A 25 8.51 12.41 11.69
CA VAL A 25 8.70 13.61 10.87
C VAL A 25 10.12 14.11 10.99
N HIS A 26 10.89 14.00 9.90
CA HIS A 26 12.24 14.51 9.83
C HIS A 26 12.23 15.96 9.37
N VAL A 27 12.89 16.82 10.15
CA VAL A 27 13.04 18.26 9.87
C VAL A 27 14.52 18.58 9.75
N ALA A 28 15.03 18.72 8.53
CA ALA A 28 16.38 19.25 8.30
C ALA A 28 16.33 20.77 8.09
N SER A 29 17.41 21.45 8.47
CA SER A 29 17.52 22.91 8.46
C SER A 29 17.33 23.52 7.05
N SER A 30 17.78 22.83 6.00
CA SER A 30 17.78 23.31 4.61
C SER A 30 16.66 22.75 3.73
N THR A 31 15.90 21.75 4.18
CA THR A 31 14.89 21.07 3.35
C THR A 31 13.47 21.17 3.92
N SER A 32 12.48 20.76 3.12
CA SER A 32 11.10 20.66 3.57
C SER A 32 10.93 19.49 4.54
N PRO A 33 10.11 19.62 5.60
CA PRO A 33 9.80 18.50 6.48
C PRO A 33 9.28 17.29 5.72
N VAL A 34 9.78 16.11 6.09
CA VAL A 34 9.46 14.84 5.45
C VAL A 34 8.80 13.92 6.47
N TYR A 35 7.72 13.26 6.07
CA TYR A 35 6.95 12.34 6.91
C TYR A 35 7.36 10.92 6.56
N VAL A 36 7.85 10.18 7.54
CA VAL A 36 8.35 8.81 7.39
C VAL A 36 7.18 7.84 7.54
N VAL A 37 6.93 7.07 6.50
CA VAL A 37 5.93 6.00 6.43
C VAL A 37 6.63 4.68 6.65
N LEU A 38 6.20 3.93 7.65
CA LEU A 38 6.57 2.54 7.86
C LEU A 38 5.51 1.65 7.22
N VAL A 39 5.95 0.76 6.35
CA VAL A 39 5.14 -0.26 5.68
C VAL A 39 5.56 -1.63 6.20
N LEU A 40 4.58 -2.41 6.67
CA LEU A 40 4.77 -3.73 7.26
C LEU A 40 3.84 -4.74 6.59
N PRO A 41 4.21 -6.02 6.48
CA PRO A 41 3.28 -7.04 6.03
C PRO A 41 2.16 -7.22 7.06
N LYS A 42 0.94 -7.39 6.56
CA LYS A 42 -0.22 -7.76 7.37
C LYS A 42 -0.12 -9.24 7.70
N VAL A 43 0.30 -9.52 8.91
CA VAL A 43 0.40 -10.88 9.46
C VAL A 43 -0.77 -11.15 10.40
N GLY A 44 -1.28 -12.38 10.39
CA GLY A 44 -2.30 -12.84 11.33
C GLY A 44 -1.75 -13.00 12.75
N PRO A 45 -2.56 -13.42 13.73
CA PRO A 45 -2.21 -13.45 15.15
C PRO A 45 -1.00 -14.35 15.53
N PHE A 46 -0.52 -15.19 14.60
CA PHE A 46 0.58 -16.14 14.83
C PHE A 46 1.98 -15.59 14.45
N VAL A 47 2.14 -14.26 14.49
CA VAL A 47 3.37 -13.53 14.11
C VAL A 47 4.64 -14.05 14.77
N GLN A 48 4.53 -14.55 16.01
CA GLN A 48 5.67 -14.93 16.84
C GLN A 48 6.51 -16.07 16.23
N ALA A 49 5.93 -16.89 15.36
CA ALA A 49 6.63 -17.98 14.68
C ALA A 49 7.35 -17.57 13.39
N LEU A 50 7.17 -16.33 12.91
CA LEU A 50 7.72 -15.84 11.64
C LEU A 50 9.07 -15.10 11.78
N GLY A 51 9.57 -14.92 13.00
CA GLY A 51 10.81 -14.17 13.26
C GLY A 51 10.66 -12.66 12.99
N THR A 52 11.76 -11.98 12.68
CA THR A 52 11.76 -10.55 12.33
C THR A 52 11.06 -10.33 10.99
N LEU A 53 9.97 -9.59 11.01
CA LEU A 53 9.23 -9.25 9.79
C LEU A 53 10.01 -8.24 8.93
N PRO A 54 9.96 -8.36 7.59
CA PRO A 54 10.50 -7.32 6.73
C PRO A 54 9.71 -6.03 6.97
N SER A 55 10.44 -4.93 7.02
CA SER A 55 9.86 -3.59 7.11
C SER A 55 10.42 -2.73 6.00
N HIS A 56 9.60 -1.83 5.49
CA HIS A 56 10.00 -0.88 4.47
C HIS A 56 9.64 0.52 4.94
N THR A 57 10.57 1.46 4.79
CA THR A 57 10.35 2.85 5.17
C THR A 57 10.51 3.76 3.98
N VAL A 58 9.56 4.68 3.79
CA VAL A 58 9.59 5.71 2.76
C VAL A 58 9.32 7.07 3.36
N ALA A 59 10.09 8.06 2.92
CA ALA A 59 10.00 9.42 3.41
C ALA A 59 9.35 10.30 2.33
N ARG A 60 8.23 10.96 2.64
CA ARG A 60 7.49 11.82 1.70
C ARG A 60 7.24 13.21 2.24
N THR A 61 7.50 14.22 1.42
CA THR A 61 7.21 15.62 1.71
C THR A 61 5.70 15.86 1.71
N TYR A 62 5.28 16.90 2.44
CA TYR A 62 3.86 17.29 2.46
C TYR A 62 3.27 17.59 1.07
N SER A 63 4.09 18.11 0.16
CA SER A 63 3.71 18.33 -1.24
C SER A 63 3.36 17.04 -1.96
N GLU A 64 4.16 15.99 -1.79
CA GLU A 64 3.91 14.67 -2.39
C GLU A 64 2.63 14.04 -1.83
N TRP A 65 2.39 14.15 -0.52
CA TRP A 65 1.13 13.70 0.10
C TRP A 65 -0.10 14.40 -0.50
N ARG A 66 -0.01 15.72 -0.72
CA ARG A 66 -1.09 16.48 -1.37
C ARG A 66 -1.29 16.08 -2.82
N GLN A 67 -0.21 15.79 -3.53
CA GLN A 67 -0.27 15.31 -4.91
C GLN A 67 -0.92 13.93 -4.96
N LEU A 68 -0.54 13.00 -4.08
CA LEU A 68 -1.18 11.71 -3.93
C LEU A 68 -2.70 11.88 -3.72
N TYR A 69 -3.11 12.65 -2.71
CA TYR A 69 -4.52 12.89 -2.40
C TYR A 69 -5.32 13.36 -3.63
N LYS A 70 -4.80 14.38 -4.34
CA LYS A 70 -5.42 14.89 -5.56
C LYS A 70 -5.47 13.85 -6.67
N THR A 71 -4.40 13.10 -6.88
CA THR A 71 -4.33 12.06 -7.90
C THR A 71 -5.34 10.96 -7.60
N LEU A 72 -5.43 10.48 -6.37
CA LEU A 72 -6.42 9.47 -5.97
C LEU A 72 -7.85 9.96 -6.21
N LEU A 73 -8.17 11.20 -5.83
CA LEU A 73 -9.48 11.79 -6.14
C LEU A 73 -9.77 11.84 -7.65
N ASN A 74 -8.77 12.21 -8.45
CA ASN A 74 -8.93 12.33 -9.91
C ASN A 74 -9.09 10.99 -10.61
N VAL A 75 -8.37 9.95 -10.18
CA VAL A 75 -8.42 8.63 -10.83
C VAL A 75 -9.58 7.76 -10.31
N SER A 76 -10.13 8.06 -9.13
CA SER A 76 -11.31 7.40 -8.58
C SER A 76 -12.64 8.05 -8.97
N ASN A 77 -12.64 9.30 -9.45
CA ASN A 77 -13.90 9.96 -9.84
C ASN A 77 -14.37 9.51 -11.23
N SER A 78 -15.40 8.66 -11.28
CA SER A 78 -15.96 8.10 -12.53
C SER A 78 -16.48 9.13 -13.53
N THR A 79 -16.78 10.36 -13.10
CA THR A 79 -17.29 11.42 -13.99
C THR A 79 -16.17 12.20 -14.67
N ARG A 80 -14.91 12.04 -14.24
CA ARG A 80 -13.76 12.74 -14.81
C ARG A 80 -13.13 11.95 -15.94
N ARG A 81 -12.65 12.66 -16.98
CA ARG A 81 -11.84 12.06 -18.05
C ARG A 81 -10.54 11.43 -17.55
N THR A 82 -10.03 11.88 -16.41
CA THR A 82 -8.82 11.33 -15.78
C THR A 82 -9.07 10.06 -14.98
N ALA A 83 -10.32 9.61 -14.86
CA ALA A 83 -10.68 8.39 -14.15
C ALA A 83 -9.88 7.19 -14.65
N CYS A 84 -9.58 6.27 -13.74
CA CYS A 84 -9.07 4.96 -14.12
C CYS A 84 -10.19 4.15 -14.75
N THR A 85 -9.91 3.46 -15.86
CA THR A 85 -10.88 2.66 -16.63
C THR A 85 -10.31 1.27 -16.94
N CYS A 86 -9.54 0.71 -15.99
CA CYS A 86 -8.67 -0.44 -16.22
C CYS A 86 -9.43 -1.75 -16.53
N VAL A 87 -10.71 -1.87 -16.18
CA VAL A 87 -11.53 -3.07 -16.41
C VAL A 87 -12.68 -2.72 -17.35
N LEU A 88 -12.51 -2.98 -18.65
CA LEU A 88 -13.56 -2.79 -19.68
C LEU A 88 -14.23 -1.40 -19.60
N GLY A 89 -13.45 -0.33 -19.41
CA GLY A 89 -14.00 1.03 -19.30
C GLY A 89 -14.44 1.43 -17.89
N SER A 90 -14.40 0.51 -16.92
CA SER A 90 -14.75 0.74 -15.51
C SER A 90 -13.56 0.48 -14.58
N CYS A 91 -13.60 1.00 -13.36
CA CYS A 91 -12.61 0.67 -12.33
C CYS A 91 -13.29 0.36 -10.98
N PRO A 92 -12.97 -0.77 -10.35
CA PRO A 92 -13.57 -1.15 -9.06
C PRO A 92 -13.24 -0.15 -7.94
N PHE A 93 -12.15 0.61 -8.09
CA PHE A 93 -11.71 1.63 -7.13
C PHE A 93 -12.38 2.99 -7.31
N TRP A 94 -13.38 3.13 -8.19
CA TRP A 94 -14.19 4.35 -8.22
C TRP A 94 -14.93 4.61 -6.91
N THR A 95 -15.31 3.54 -6.21
CA THR A 95 -15.94 3.61 -4.87
C THR A 95 -15.00 4.21 -3.81
N MET A 96 -13.68 4.19 -4.02
CA MET A 96 -12.72 4.87 -3.15
C MET A 96 -12.84 6.39 -3.22
N HIS A 97 -13.50 6.97 -4.22
CA HIS A 97 -13.63 8.42 -4.37
C HIS A 97 -14.26 9.07 -3.13
N LEU A 98 -15.43 8.57 -2.71
CA LEU A 98 -16.16 9.09 -1.55
C LEU A 98 -15.37 8.88 -0.25
N ILE A 99 -14.68 7.75 -0.14
CA ILE A 99 -13.81 7.45 1.00
C ILE A 99 -12.69 8.49 1.09
N VAL A 100 -11.91 8.65 0.02
CA VAL A 100 -10.80 9.62 -0.02
C VAL A 100 -11.31 11.04 0.21
N GLN A 101 -12.43 11.41 -0.38
CA GLN A 101 -13.03 12.75 -0.23
C GLN A 101 -13.47 13.03 1.21
N SER A 102 -13.98 12.01 1.92
CA SER A 102 -14.46 12.16 3.31
C SER A 102 -13.33 12.34 4.34
N ILE A 103 -12.10 11.94 4.02
CA ILE A 103 -10.98 12.03 4.94
C ILE A 103 -10.55 13.51 5.06
N PRO A 104 -10.49 14.08 6.28
CA PRO A 104 -10.02 15.44 6.48
C PRO A 104 -8.53 15.55 6.13
N PHE A 105 -8.24 16.12 4.97
CA PHE A 105 -6.88 16.35 4.54
C PHE A 105 -6.37 17.70 5.05
N PRO A 106 -5.17 17.76 5.66
CA PRO A 106 -4.63 19.01 6.20
C PRO A 106 -4.54 20.11 5.12
N ARG A 107 -4.72 21.37 5.53
CA ARG A 107 -4.67 22.51 4.61
C ARG A 107 -3.22 22.95 4.34
N LYS A 108 -3.04 23.74 3.28
CA LYS A 108 -1.75 24.34 2.97
C LYS A 108 -1.59 25.59 3.84
N GLU A 109 -0.68 25.54 4.79
CA GLU A 109 -0.36 26.69 5.64
C GLU A 109 0.71 27.59 5.02
N LEU A 110 0.63 28.88 5.37
CA LEU A 110 1.58 29.91 4.96
C LEU A 110 2.99 29.64 5.51
N PHE A 111 4.00 30.13 4.80
CA PHE A 111 5.40 29.73 4.95
C PHE A 111 5.98 29.88 6.36
N ARG A 112 5.59 30.91 7.13
CA ARG A 112 6.13 31.17 8.48
C ARG A 112 5.82 30.06 9.50
N TRP A 113 4.70 29.35 9.36
CA TRP A 113 4.25 28.35 10.33
C TRP A 113 4.63 26.91 9.96
N ARG A 114 5.28 26.70 8.80
CA ARG A 114 5.49 25.35 8.24
C ARG A 114 6.33 24.40 9.10
N ARG A 115 7.18 24.96 9.97
CA ARG A 115 8.06 24.22 10.87
C ARG A 115 7.58 24.26 12.33
N SER A 116 6.40 24.82 12.60
CA SER A 116 5.83 24.77 13.94
C SER A 116 5.64 23.30 14.36
N PRO A 117 6.09 22.91 15.56
CA PRO A 117 5.96 21.53 16.04
C PRO A 117 4.51 21.08 16.08
N ASP A 118 3.59 21.96 16.48
CA ASP A 118 2.15 21.67 16.54
C ASP A 118 1.58 21.36 15.16
N LEU A 119 1.98 22.14 14.15
CA LEU A 119 1.55 21.92 12.78
C LEU A 119 2.10 20.59 12.22
N LEU A 120 3.37 20.30 12.48
CA LEU A 120 3.99 19.05 12.04
C LEU A 120 3.31 17.84 12.67
N GLN A 121 3.00 17.91 13.96
CA GLN A 121 2.31 16.84 14.67
C GLN A 121 0.85 16.69 14.22
N ALA A 122 0.12 17.79 14.04
CA ALA A 122 -1.23 17.75 13.49
C ALA A 122 -1.26 17.13 12.09
N ARG A 123 -0.29 17.51 11.23
CA ARG A 123 -0.13 16.90 9.90
C ARG A 123 0.23 15.42 10.00
N LYS A 124 1.18 15.04 10.86
CA LYS A 124 1.56 13.64 11.07
C LYS A 124 0.32 12.78 11.37
N ARG A 125 -0.50 13.21 12.34
CA ARG A 125 -1.74 12.52 12.72
C ARG A 125 -2.74 12.42 11.56
N ALA A 126 -2.96 13.52 10.84
CA ALA A 126 -3.91 13.52 9.72
C ALA A 126 -3.44 12.65 8.54
N LEU A 127 -2.13 12.66 8.24
CA LEU A 127 -1.53 11.82 7.19
C LEU A 127 -1.52 10.33 7.59
N ALA A 128 -1.25 10.03 8.86
CA ALA A 128 -1.39 8.68 9.42
C ALA A 128 -2.82 8.18 9.26
N HIS A 129 -3.80 8.96 9.71
CA HIS A 129 -5.21 8.61 9.55
C HIS A 129 -5.60 8.40 8.08
N PHE A 130 -5.11 9.26 7.18
CA PHE A 130 -5.36 9.13 5.75
C PHE A 130 -4.81 7.83 5.17
N VAL A 131 -3.52 7.52 5.37
CA VAL A 131 -2.91 6.31 4.78
C VAL A 131 -3.50 5.04 5.39
N THR A 132 -3.68 4.99 6.70
CA THR A 132 -4.25 3.83 7.39
C THR A 132 -5.69 3.58 6.93
N THR A 133 -6.51 4.62 6.75
CA THR A 133 -7.89 4.48 6.27
C THR A 133 -7.93 3.97 4.83
N VAL A 134 -7.11 4.54 3.94
CA VAL A 134 -7.07 4.11 2.53
C VAL A 134 -6.64 2.64 2.42
N VAL A 135 -5.55 2.27 3.12
CA VAL A 135 -5.05 0.89 3.12
C VAL A 135 -6.08 -0.06 3.75
N ALA A 136 -6.66 0.29 4.91
CA ALA A 136 -7.69 -0.54 5.55
C ALA A 136 -8.92 -0.76 4.65
N LYS A 137 -9.31 0.24 3.85
CA LYS A 137 -10.41 0.06 2.90
C LYS A 137 -10.04 -0.83 1.72
N LEU A 138 -8.80 -0.75 1.23
CA LEU A 138 -8.29 -1.69 0.23
C LEU A 138 -8.33 -3.14 0.72
N GLN A 139 -8.12 -3.38 2.02
CA GLN A 139 -8.17 -4.71 2.62
C GLN A 139 -9.55 -5.38 2.54
N ILE A 140 -10.62 -4.61 2.34
CA ILE A 140 -12.00 -5.11 2.21
C ILE A 140 -12.26 -5.64 0.80
N TYR A 141 -11.54 -5.13 -0.20
CA TYR A 141 -11.74 -5.56 -1.59
C TYR A 141 -11.34 -7.03 -1.76
N ARG A 142 -12.08 -7.68 -2.66
CA ARG A 142 -11.83 -9.06 -3.06
C ARG A 142 -10.43 -9.20 -3.66
N PRO A 143 -9.67 -10.25 -3.32
CA PRO A 143 -8.29 -10.40 -3.78
C PRO A 143 -8.18 -10.46 -5.30
N GLU A 144 -9.20 -11.01 -5.98
CA GLU A 144 -9.23 -11.14 -7.44
C GLU A 144 -9.21 -9.79 -8.17
N ILE A 145 -9.56 -8.69 -7.48
CA ILE A 145 -9.52 -7.33 -8.03
C ILE A 145 -8.07 -6.81 -8.16
N PHE A 146 -7.15 -7.38 -7.37
CA PHE A 146 -5.72 -7.03 -7.37
C PHE A 146 -4.90 -7.96 -8.28
N ASP A 147 -5.48 -9.08 -8.71
CA ASP A 147 -4.85 -10.04 -9.61
C ASP A 147 -5.03 -9.60 -11.07
N SER A 148 -4.02 -8.91 -11.61
CA SER A 148 -3.94 -8.48 -13.01
C SER A 148 -4.11 -9.61 -14.04
N SER A 149 -4.01 -10.87 -13.62
CA SER A 149 -3.99 -12.06 -14.47
C SER A 149 -5.37 -12.65 -14.77
N ARG A 150 -6.45 -12.25 -14.09
CA ARG A 150 -7.77 -12.92 -14.17
C ARG A 150 -8.90 -12.12 -14.80
N THR A 151 -8.69 -10.87 -15.19
CA THR A 151 -9.72 -10.12 -15.93
C THR A 151 -9.77 -10.62 -17.37
N PHE A 152 -10.62 -11.63 -17.59
CA PHE A 152 -11.22 -12.11 -18.83
C PHE A 152 -10.57 -11.58 -20.12
N SER A 153 -9.63 -12.38 -20.66
CA SER A 153 -9.20 -12.28 -22.04
C SER A 153 -10.42 -12.45 -22.97
N ALA A 154 -10.77 -11.38 -23.68
CA ALA A 154 -11.32 -11.48 -25.02
C ALA A 154 -10.56 -10.50 -25.91
N SER A 155 -9.67 -11.07 -26.72
CA SER A 155 -9.17 -10.54 -27.99
C SER A 155 -8.62 -9.11 -28.00
N SER A 156 -7.30 -9.00 -27.80
CA SER A 156 -6.34 -8.19 -28.58
C SER A 156 -5.15 -7.85 -27.70
N ALA A 157 -3.96 -8.28 -28.11
CA ALA A 157 -2.69 -8.07 -27.44
C ALA A 157 -2.44 -6.59 -27.04
N SER A 158 -1.84 -6.39 -25.86
CA SER A 158 -0.80 -5.37 -25.53
C SER A 158 -1.01 -4.48 -24.30
N ASN A 159 -2.15 -4.45 -23.60
CA ASN A 159 -2.30 -3.60 -22.42
C ASN A 159 -2.86 -4.35 -21.22
N GLN A 160 -1.98 -5.06 -20.50
CA GLN A 160 -2.19 -5.41 -19.09
C GLN A 160 -2.38 -4.09 -18.33
N SER A 161 -3.64 -3.69 -18.13
CA SER A 161 -4.03 -2.37 -17.64
C SER A 161 -3.77 -2.26 -16.14
N CYS A 162 -2.51 -2.02 -15.76
CA CYS A 162 -2.11 -1.66 -14.41
C CYS A 162 -3.05 -0.56 -13.87
N CYS A 163 -3.79 -0.86 -12.80
CA CYS A 163 -4.77 0.07 -12.25
C CYS A 163 -4.08 1.36 -11.79
N ARG A 164 -4.41 2.50 -12.40
CA ARG A 164 -3.79 3.80 -12.06
C ARG A 164 -3.95 4.17 -10.58
N PHE A 165 -5.06 3.77 -9.95
CA PHE A 165 -5.28 4.00 -8.53
C PHE A 165 -4.26 3.23 -7.68
N LEU A 166 -4.14 1.91 -7.90
CA LEU A 166 -3.20 1.04 -7.18
C LEU A 166 -1.75 1.46 -7.44
N ARG A 167 -1.38 1.68 -8.71
CA ARG A 167 -0.03 2.10 -9.10
C ARG A 167 0.39 3.39 -8.41
N THR A 168 -0.51 4.37 -8.33
CA THR A 168 -0.22 5.64 -7.64
C THR A 168 0.10 5.41 -6.16
N LEU A 169 -0.62 4.49 -5.50
CA LEU A 169 -0.36 4.14 -4.10
C LEU A 169 0.93 3.33 -3.93
N GLU A 170 1.19 2.35 -4.80
CA GLU A 170 2.41 1.54 -4.78
C GLU A 170 3.66 2.41 -4.93
N THR A 171 3.71 3.25 -5.97
CA THR A 171 4.83 4.17 -6.19
C THR A 171 4.98 5.15 -5.03
N PHE A 172 3.88 5.64 -4.46
CA PHE A 172 3.96 6.55 -3.32
C PHE A 172 4.56 5.84 -2.09
N LEU A 173 4.18 4.59 -1.84
CA LEU A 173 4.66 3.77 -0.73
C LEU A 173 6.02 3.10 -1.00
N GLY A 174 6.61 3.28 -2.18
CA GLY A 174 7.89 2.65 -2.56
C GLY A 174 7.81 1.15 -2.77
N LEU A 175 6.64 0.65 -3.16
CA LEU A 175 6.38 -0.78 -3.41
C LEU A 175 6.54 -1.15 -4.89
N ASP A 176 7.20 -0.30 -5.67
CA ASP A 176 7.59 -0.54 -7.06
C ASP A 176 8.89 -1.34 -7.19
N ASP A 177 9.62 -1.56 -6.08
CA ASP A 177 10.78 -2.43 -6.04
C ASP A 177 10.38 -3.91 -5.88
N ASP A 178 10.67 -4.72 -6.90
CA ASP A 178 10.43 -6.16 -6.92
C ASP A 178 11.06 -6.90 -5.72
N ALA A 179 12.18 -6.43 -5.18
CA ALA A 179 12.82 -7.05 -4.03
C ALA A 179 11.95 -6.93 -2.77
N ILE A 180 11.35 -5.76 -2.56
CA ILE A 180 10.43 -5.50 -1.43
C ILE A 180 9.17 -6.34 -1.60
N VAL A 181 8.60 -6.36 -2.80
CA VAL A 181 7.39 -7.14 -3.10
C VAL A 181 7.62 -8.63 -2.87
N ARG A 182 8.77 -9.18 -3.28
CA ARG A 182 9.14 -10.58 -3.03
C ARG A 182 9.28 -10.90 -1.54
N GLN A 183 9.90 -10.00 -0.76
CA GLN A 183 10.02 -10.20 0.69
C GLN A 183 8.65 -10.26 1.35
N PHE A 184 7.78 -9.30 1.05
CA PHE A 184 6.44 -9.20 1.64
C PHE A 184 5.53 -10.37 1.23
N THR A 185 5.55 -10.77 -0.04
CA THR A 185 4.78 -11.94 -0.53
C THR A 185 5.23 -13.24 0.13
N SER A 186 6.53 -13.42 0.38
CA SER A 186 7.04 -14.61 1.08
C SER A 186 6.49 -14.74 2.50
N VAL A 187 6.32 -13.61 3.21
CA VAL A 187 5.74 -13.56 4.55
C VAL A 187 4.23 -13.82 4.52
N SER A 188 3.51 -13.20 3.58
CA SER A 188 2.07 -13.46 3.39
C SER A 188 1.83 -14.95 3.10
N HIS A 189 2.60 -15.57 2.21
CA HIS A 189 2.49 -17.00 1.91
C HIS A 189 2.77 -17.89 3.13
N LYS A 190 3.86 -17.65 3.86
CA LYS A 190 4.20 -18.41 5.08
C LYS A 190 3.11 -18.29 6.15
N SER A 191 2.58 -17.08 6.37
CA SER A 191 1.51 -16.86 7.34
C SER A 191 0.20 -17.55 6.94
N ARG A 192 -0.13 -17.60 5.64
CA ARG A 192 -1.31 -18.33 5.15
C ARG A 192 -1.16 -19.84 5.28
N LEU A 193 0.03 -20.39 5.02
CA LEU A 193 0.32 -21.82 5.19
C LEU A 193 0.25 -22.26 6.66
N GLN A 194 0.58 -21.39 7.63
CA GLN A 194 0.41 -21.73 9.06
C GLN A 194 -1.05 -21.97 9.47
N LEU A 195 -2.00 -21.41 8.71
CA LEU A 195 -3.44 -21.60 8.95
C LEU A 195 -4.01 -22.82 8.23
N THR A 196 -3.19 -23.58 7.48
CA THR A 196 -3.60 -24.84 6.86
C THR A 196 -3.20 -26.04 7.72
N LEU A 197 -3.82 -27.19 7.46
CA LEU A 197 -3.49 -28.48 8.10
C LEU A 197 -1.99 -28.81 7.98
N GLU A 198 -1.36 -28.44 6.86
CA GLU A 198 0.08 -28.59 6.63
C GLU A 198 0.93 -27.71 7.57
N GLY A 199 0.50 -26.46 7.80
CA GLY A 199 1.08 -25.57 8.81
C GLY A 199 1.02 -26.16 10.21
N TRP A 200 -0.10 -26.79 10.56
CA TRP A 200 -0.26 -27.44 11.86
C TRP A 200 0.63 -28.69 12.03
N HIS A 201 0.75 -29.51 10.98
CA HIS A 201 1.64 -30.68 10.97
C HIS A 201 3.13 -30.30 11.06
N SER A 202 3.56 -29.24 10.37
CA SER A 202 4.94 -28.75 10.45
C SER A 202 5.26 -28.15 11.83
N HIS A 203 4.31 -27.43 12.45
CA HIS A 203 4.49 -26.88 13.80
C HIS A 203 4.64 -27.99 14.86
N ARG A 204 3.91 -29.10 14.71
CA ARG A 204 4.05 -30.27 15.60
C ARG A 204 5.42 -30.95 15.47
N ARG A 205 5.96 -31.09 14.26
CA ARG A 205 7.30 -31.71 14.08
C ARG A 205 8.40 -30.92 14.79
N ASN A 206 8.32 -29.59 14.77
CA ASN A 206 9.31 -28.75 15.46
C ASN A 206 9.21 -28.84 17.00
N LEU A 207 8.05 -29.17 17.56
CA LEU A 207 7.89 -29.39 19.01
C LEU A 207 8.57 -30.69 19.50
N PHE A 208 8.61 -31.74 18.67
CA PHE A 208 9.26 -33.01 19.02
C PHE A 208 10.79 -32.98 18.85
N CYS A 209 11.35 -32.01 18.11
CA CYS A 209 12.80 -31.85 18.00
C CYS A 209 13.41 -31.05 19.16
N LEU A 210 12.61 -30.25 19.88
CA LEU A 210 13.07 -29.50 21.07
C LEU A 210 13.13 -30.38 22.34
N SER A 211 12.50 -31.55 22.34
CA SER A 211 12.58 -32.51 23.47
C SER A 211 13.69 -33.54 23.33
N ALA A 212 14.54 -33.45 22.29
CA ALA A 212 15.66 -34.38 22.05
C ALA A 212 17.02 -33.78 22.47
N SER A 213 17.01 -32.70 23.25
CA SER A 213 18.21 -32.01 23.77
C SER A 213 18.08 -31.72 25.26
N ALA A 214 17.73 -32.74 26.04
CA ALA A 214 17.87 -32.75 27.50
C ALA A 214 18.51 -34.08 27.92
#